data_AF-A0A4Q0I1J4-F1
#
_entry.id   AF-A0A4Q0I1J4-F1
#
_cell.length_a   1.000
_cell.length_b   1.000
_cell.length_c   1.000
_cell.angle_alpha   90.00
_cell.angle_beta   90.00
_cell.angle_gamma   90.00
#
_symmetry.space_group_name_H-M   'P 1'
#
loop_
_entity.id
_entity.type
_entity.pdbx_description
1 polymer ?
#
loop_
_entity_poly.entity_id
_entity_poly.type
_entity_poly.pdbx_seq_one_letter_code
_entity_poly.pdbx_strand_id
1 'polypeptide(L)'
;MKIRYTTILPEDILNQTKEKAKEEGCGGNAIIEKALRLYFSSHLPNEVWEKSLESGWIKKVVLLDDGILFENIKCRKTITNYKKEEYTQEALKSRGWKKV
;
A
#
# COMPACT_ATOMS: atom_id res chain seq x y z
N MET A 1 1.69 20.54 9.56
CA MET A 1 3.08 21.06 9.68
C MET A 1 3.97 20.22 8.78
N LYS A 2 4.71 20.82 7.83
CA LYS A 2 5.64 20.08 6.96
C LYS A 2 6.94 19.83 7.73
N ILE A 3 7.34 18.57 7.87
CA ILE A 3 8.61 18.19 8.49
C ILE A 3 9.65 18.07 7.37
N ARG A 4 10.80 18.71 7.55
CA ARG A 4 11.92 18.60 6.61
C ARG A 4 12.76 17.39 6.96
N TYR A 5 12.96 16.51 5.99
CA TYR A 5 13.89 15.40 6.07
C TYR A 5 15.10 15.68 5.19
N THR A 6 16.29 15.26 5.62
CA THR A 6 17.51 15.30 4.81
C THR A 6 18.13 13.92 4.87
N THR A 7 18.42 13.37 3.70
CA THR A 7 18.99 12.04 3.54
C THR A 7 19.91 12.03 2.33
N ILE A 8 20.74 10.99 2.23
CA ILE A 8 21.60 10.73 1.09
C ILE A 8 21.01 9.54 0.34
N LEU A 9 20.75 9.72 -0.96
CA LEU A 9 20.33 8.65 -1.84
C LEU A 9 21.51 8.22 -2.72
N PRO A 10 21.63 6.91 -3.03
CA PRO A 10 22.52 6.43 -4.07
C PRO A 10 22.37 7.19 -5.40
N GLU A 11 23.47 7.35 -6.13
CA GLU A 11 23.51 8.17 -7.36
C GLU A 11 22.61 7.62 -8.47
N ASP A 12 22.53 6.30 -8.61
CA ASP A 12 21.65 5.62 -9.55
C ASP A 12 20.17 5.92 -9.27
N ILE A 13 19.75 5.89 -8.00
CA ILE A 13 18.39 6.25 -7.59
C ILE A 13 18.10 7.73 -7.87
N LEU A 14 19.08 8.62 -7.61
CA LEU A 14 18.94 10.03 -7.93
C LEU A 14 18.78 10.28 -9.42
N ASN A 15 19.52 9.55 -10.27
CA ASN A 15 19.43 9.67 -11.72
C ASN A 15 18.07 9.18 -12.23
N GLN A 16 17.61 8.01 -11.80
CA GLN A 16 16.26 7.51 -12.12
C GLN A 16 15.16 8.49 -11.67
N THR A 17 15.31 9.08 -10.49
CA THR A 17 14.36 10.08 -9.96
C THR A 17 14.30 11.32 -10.86
N LYS A 18 15.45 11.82 -11.33
CA LYS A 18 15.53 12.98 -12.23
C LYS A 18 14.90 12.69 -13.59
N GLU A 19 15.16 11.53 -14.16
CA GLU A 19 14.57 11.09 -15.43
C GLU A 19 13.05 11.04 -15.32
N LYS A 20 12.54 10.37 -14.28
CA LYS A 20 11.09 10.29 -14.01
C LYS A 20 10.46 11.65 -13.78
N ALA A 21 11.14 12.53 -13.06
CA ALA A 21 10.68 13.89 -12.80
C ALA A 21 10.56 14.70 -14.10
N LYS A 22 11.51 14.53 -15.03
CA LYS A 22 11.47 15.15 -16.36
C LYS A 22 10.31 14.61 -17.21
N GLU A 23 10.09 13.30 -17.20
CA GLU A 23 8.95 12.68 -17.91
C GLU A 23 7.61 13.18 -17.38
N GLU A 24 7.46 13.30 -16.06
CA GLU A 24 6.21 13.73 -15.41
C GLU A 24 6.07 15.26 -15.28
N GLY A 25 7.06 16.03 -15.76
CA GLY A 25 7.04 17.50 -15.68
C GLY A 25 7.02 18.05 -14.25
N CYS A 26 7.64 17.36 -13.30
CA CYS A 26 7.63 17.73 -11.88
C CYS A 26 9.05 17.77 -11.27
N GLY A 27 9.16 18.08 -9.98
CA GLY A 27 10.44 18.06 -9.26
C GLY A 27 10.76 16.68 -8.68
N GLY A 28 12.04 16.37 -8.49
CA GLY A 28 12.48 15.07 -7.95
C GLY A 28 11.87 14.73 -6.58
N ASN A 29 11.64 15.72 -5.72
CA ASN A 29 10.96 15.52 -4.43
C ASN A 29 9.54 14.97 -4.58
N ALA A 30 8.81 15.35 -5.64
CA ALA A 30 7.46 14.84 -5.89
C ALA A 30 7.50 13.35 -6.27
N ILE A 31 8.50 12.93 -7.05
CA ILE A 31 8.73 11.51 -7.37
C ILE A 31 9.10 10.72 -6.11
N ILE A 32 10.00 11.24 -5.28
CA ILE A 32 10.38 10.61 -4.01
C ILE A 32 9.16 10.48 -3.09
N GLU A 33 8.35 11.53 -2.97
CA GLU A 33 7.12 11.49 -2.15
C GLU A 33 6.12 10.45 -2.69
N LYS A 34 5.91 10.40 -4.00
CA LYS A 34 5.06 9.39 -4.66
C LYS A 34 5.56 7.97 -4.40
N ALA A 35 6.86 7.74 -4.51
CA ALA A 35 7.49 6.44 -4.24
C ALA A 35 7.35 6.04 -2.76
N LEU A 36 7.60 6.96 -1.83
CA LEU A 36 7.43 6.71 -0.39
C LEU A 36 5.98 6.42 -0.03
N ARG A 37 5.01 7.14 -0.61
CA ARG A 37 3.58 6.85 -0.43
C ARG A 37 3.24 5.44 -0.91
N LEU A 38 3.75 5.02 -2.06
CA LEU A 38 3.54 3.66 -2.57
C LEU A 38 4.21 2.61 -1.69
N TYR A 39 5.44 2.85 -1.24
CA TYR A 39 6.15 1.95 -0.33
C TYR A 39 5.40 1.82 0.99
N PHE A 40 5.06 2.92 1.64
CA PHE A 40 4.37 2.90 2.93
C PHE A 40 2.96 2.31 2.84
N SER A 41 2.22 2.59 1.76
CA SER A 41 0.93 1.91 1.50
C SER A 41 1.05 0.44 1.10
N SER A 42 2.26 -0.12 0.97
CA SER A 42 2.45 -1.54 0.62
C SER A 42 3.38 -2.33 1.56
N HIS A 43 4.23 -1.67 2.35
CA HIS A 43 5.36 -2.29 3.07
C HIS A 43 5.55 -1.84 4.54
N LEU A 44 4.80 -0.84 5.06
CA LEU A 44 4.67 -0.70 6.52
C LEU A 44 3.85 -1.87 7.07
N PRO A 45 3.72 -2.09 8.40
CA PRO A 45 2.93 -3.19 8.94
C PRO A 45 1.43 -2.95 8.72
N ASN A 46 1.04 -2.85 7.46
CA ASN A 46 -0.29 -3.01 6.97
C ASN A 46 -0.67 -4.43 7.35
N GLU A 47 -1.70 -4.56 8.18
CA GLU A 47 -2.14 -5.87 8.59
C GLU A 47 -2.62 -6.60 7.34
N VAL A 48 -1.87 -7.64 6.95
CA VAL A 48 -2.23 -8.50 5.84
C VAL A 48 -3.14 -9.59 6.38
N TRP A 49 -4.26 -9.77 5.73
CA TRP A 49 -5.25 -10.77 6.09
C TRP A 49 -5.56 -11.63 4.88
N GLU A 50 -5.55 -12.94 5.09
CA GLU A 50 -5.87 -13.91 4.06
C GLU A 50 -7.08 -14.75 4.45
N LYS A 51 -7.92 -15.06 3.47
CA LYS A 51 -9.03 -16.01 3.62
C LYS A 51 -8.98 -17.01 2.48
N SER A 52 -8.75 -18.27 2.84
CA SER A 52 -8.90 -19.41 1.95
C SER A 52 -10.38 -19.63 1.64
N LEU A 53 -10.69 -19.89 0.38
CA LEU A 53 -12.01 -20.28 -0.08
C LEU A 53 -12.04 -21.78 -0.37
N GLU A 54 -13.23 -22.38 -0.34
CA GLU A 54 -13.43 -23.80 -0.65
C GLU A 54 -12.94 -24.19 -2.06
N SER A 55 -12.92 -23.22 -2.99
CA SER A 55 -12.37 -23.40 -4.34
C SER A 55 -10.84 -23.51 -4.39
N GLY A 56 -10.14 -23.45 -3.26
CA GLY A 56 -8.68 -23.40 -3.17
C GLY A 56 -8.08 -22.02 -3.47
N TRP A 57 -8.90 -20.98 -3.68
CA TRP A 57 -8.41 -19.62 -3.93
C TRP A 57 -8.18 -18.86 -2.62
N ILE A 58 -7.26 -17.91 -2.65
CA ILE A 58 -6.98 -17.00 -1.53
C ILE A 58 -7.48 -15.61 -1.88
N LYS A 59 -8.24 -15.01 -0.97
CA LYS A 59 -8.48 -13.56 -0.94
C LYS A 59 -7.48 -12.95 0.03
N LYS A 60 -6.90 -11.82 -0.34
CA LYS A 60 -5.99 -11.04 0.48
C LYS A 60 -6.56 -9.63 0.67
N VAL A 61 -6.51 -9.15 1.91
CA VAL A 61 -6.86 -7.78 2.29
C VAL A 61 -5.67 -7.19 3.01
N VAL A 62 -5.30 -5.98 2.63
CA VAL A 62 -4.24 -5.20 3.27
C VAL A 62 -4.90 -3.95 3.83
N LEU A 63 -4.85 -3.79 5.16
CA LEU A 63 -5.40 -2.60 5.82
C LEU A 63 -4.41 -1.45 5.69
N LEU A 64 -4.86 -0.33 5.12
CA LEU A 64 -4.08 0.90 4.92
C LEU A 64 -4.64 2.02 5.81
N ASP A 65 -3.85 3.08 6.03
CA ASP A 65 -4.27 4.23 6.84
C ASP A 65 -5.55 4.91 6.31
N ASP A 66 -5.70 5.00 4.99
CA ASP A 66 -6.78 5.70 4.28
C ASP A 66 -7.69 4.78 3.44
N GLY A 67 -7.51 3.47 3.54
CA GLY A 67 -8.16 2.54 2.63
C GLY A 67 -7.98 1.07 2.99
N ILE A 68 -8.53 0.21 2.15
CA ILE A 68 -8.15 -1.20 2.08
C ILE A 68 -7.70 -1.52 0.67
N LEU A 69 -6.67 -2.35 0.55
CA LEU A 69 -6.28 -2.95 -0.71
C LEU A 69 -6.78 -4.39 -0.73
N PHE A 70 -7.68 -4.68 -1.67
CA PHE A 70 -8.21 -6.02 -1.90
C PHE A 70 -7.47 -6.68 -3.07
N GLU A 71 -6.98 -7.88 -2.85
CA GLU A 71 -6.21 -8.66 -3.81
C GLU A 71 -6.75 -10.09 -3.96
N ASN A 72 -6.80 -10.57 -5.18
CA ASN A 72 -6.86 -11.98 -5.53
C ASN A 72 -6.08 -12.20 -6.85
N ILE A 73 -5.94 -13.45 -7.29
CA ILE A 73 -5.16 -13.79 -8.51
C ILE A 73 -5.66 -13.09 -9.80
N LYS A 74 -6.92 -12.64 -9.84
CA LYS A 74 -7.53 -11.99 -11.00
C LYS A 74 -7.66 -10.47 -10.86
N CYS A 75 -7.47 -9.92 -9.67
CA CYS A 75 -7.93 -8.56 -9.36
C CYS A 75 -7.14 -7.94 -8.20
N ARG A 76 -6.73 -6.68 -8.38
CA ARG A 76 -6.18 -5.82 -7.34
C ARG A 76 -6.94 -4.50 -7.36
N LYS A 77 -7.55 -4.12 -6.23
CA LYS A 77 -8.38 -2.90 -6.12
C LYS A 77 -8.18 -2.21 -4.78
N THR A 78 -7.94 -0.91 -4.83
CA THR A 78 -7.98 -0.04 -3.64
C THR A 78 -9.40 0.45 -3.42
N ILE A 79 -9.89 0.35 -2.18
CA ILE A 79 -11.23 0.80 -1.77
C ILE A 79 -11.05 1.78 -0.62
N THR A 80 -11.43 3.03 -0.86
CA THR A 80 -11.33 4.12 0.13
C THR A 80 -12.65 4.34 0.89
N ASN A 81 -13.79 4.06 0.26
CA ASN A 81 -15.12 4.16 0.87
C ASN A 81 -15.60 2.80 1.40
N TYR A 82 -14.89 2.25 2.39
CA TYR A 82 -15.26 0.99 3.05
C TYR A 82 -15.84 1.25 4.46
N LYS A 83 -16.67 0.32 4.95
CA LYS A 83 -17.17 0.36 6.32
C LYS A 83 -16.08 -0.14 7.26
N LYS A 84 -15.45 0.76 8.02
CA LYS A 84 -14.28 0.44 8.86
C LYS A 84 -14.58 -0.64 9.90
N GLU A 85 -15.81 -0.71 10.37
CA GLU A 85 -16.28 -1.65 11.39
C GLU A 85 -16.25 -3.10 10.89
N GLU A 86 -16.34 -3.34 9.56
CA GLU A 86 -16.29 -4.68 8.97
C GLU A 86 -14.87 -5.23 8.81
N TYR A 87 -13.86 -4.40 9.05
CA TYR A 87 -12.43 -4.67 8.82
C TYR A 87 -11.58 -4.47 10.09
N THR A 88 -12.20 -4.46 11.27
CA THR A 88 -11.47 -4.61 12.53
C THR A 88 -10.89 -6.02 12.63
N GLN A 89 -9.89 -6.22 13.50
CA GLN A 89 -9.31 -7.55 13.69
C GLN A 89 -10.35 -8.58 14.13
N GLU A 90 -11.29 -8.19 14.99
CA GLU A 90 -12.38 -9.02 15.48
C GLU A 90 -13.36 -9.38 14.37
N ALA A 91 -13.73 -8.41 13.53
CA ALA A 91 -14.60 -8.63 12.38
C ALA A 91 -13.94 -9.54 11.33
N LEU A 92 -12.64 -9.38 11.09
CA LEU A 92 -11.88 -10.23 10.17
C LEU A 92 -11.75 -11.67 10.70
N LYS A 93 -11.37 -11.85 11.96
CA LYS A 93 -11.28 -13.17 12.60
C LYS A 93 -12.62 -13.91 12.59
N SER A 94 -13.70 -13.24 13.01
CA SER A 94 -15.05 -13.85 13.02
C SER A 94 -15.53 -14.27 11.63
N ARG A 95 -15.06 -13.60 10.57
CA ARG A 95 -15.34 -13.94 9.17
C ARG A 95 -14.36 -14.96 8.59
N GLY A 96 -13.46 -15.54 9.40
CA GLY A 96 -12.52 -16.58 9.00
C GLY A 96 -11.29 -16.08 8.25
N TRP A 97 -10.93 -14.80 8.39
CA TRP A 97 -9.65 -14.28 7.90
C TRP A 97 -8.54 -14.57 8.91
N LYS A 98 -7.32 -14.79 8.40
CA LYS A 98 -6.11 -15.03 9.16
C LYS A 98 -5.10 -13.92 8.91
N LYS A 99 -4.54 -13.36 9.97
CA LYS A 99 -3.46 -12.37 9.88
C LYS A 99 -2.17 -13.06 9.43
N VAL A 100 -1.43 -12.44 8.52
CA VAL A 100 -0.17 -12.94 7.94
C VAL A 100 0.93 -11.91 8.15
#